data_AF-A0A7S1GFX0-F1
#
_entry.id   AF-A0A7S1GFX0-F1
#
_cell.length_a   1.000
_cell.length_b   1.000
_cell.length_c   1.000
_cell.angle_alpha   90.00
_cell.angle_beta   90.00
_cell.angle_gamma   90.00
#
_symmetry.space_group_name_H-M   'P 1'
#
loop_
_entity.id
_entity.type
_entity.pdbx_description
1 polymer ?
#
loop_
_entity_poly.entity_id
_entity_poly.type
_entity_poly.pdbx_seq_one_letter_code
_entity_poly.pdbx_strand_id
1 'polypeptide(L)'
;DFQDVAGLNQLDPNFVGMIDQVVCSRGRVFVGTYFSSFSAYIGRMRGYHGTSNKLMFYGQRDRKYETHTWFYPHSSYSAREYPTGWNGIDGDTEPSEVDFF
;
A
#
# COMPACT_ATOMS: atom_id res chain seq x y z
N ASP A 1 6.58 11.30 -28.18
CA ASP A 1 7.05 10.54 -27.00
C ASP A 1 5.87 10.31 -26.05
N PHE A 2 5.91 9.33 -25.14
CA PHE A 2 4.82 9.12 -24.18
C PHE A 2 4.66 10.33 -23.24
N GLN A 3 5.78 10.98 -22.90
CA GLN A 3 5.81 12.14 -22.02
C GLN A 3 5.00 13.30 -22.62
N ASP A 4 5.13 13.51 -23.94
CA ASP A 4 4.37 14.52 -24.67
C ASP A 4 2.87 14.18 -24.71
N VAL A 5 2.52 12.92 -25.03
CA VAL A 5 1.12 12.48 -25.13
C VAL A 5 0.41 12.54 -23.78
N ALA A 6 1.11 12.21 -22.69
CA ALA A 6 0.59 12.26 -21.32
C ALA A 6 0.68 13.67 -20.70
N GLY A 7 1.20 14.67 -21.41
CA GLY A 7 1.30 16.05 -20.93
C GLY A 7 2.24 16.23 -19.74
N LEU A 8 3.19 15.32 -19.51
CA LEU A 8 4.05 15.32 -18.32
C LEU A 8 4.96 16.55 -18.24
N ASN A 9 5.29 17.15 -19.38
CA ASN A 9 6.10 18.37 -19.45
C ASN A 9 5.41 19.60 -18.80
N GLN A 10 4.09 19.55 -18.58
CA GLN A 10 3.31 20.62 -17.96
C GLN A 10 2.94 20.31 -16.50
N LEU A 11 3.28 19.10 -16.02
CA LEU A 11 2.92 18.64 -14.70
C LEU A 11 3.88 19.24 -13.65
N ASP A 12 3.33 19.75 -12.55
CA ASP A 12 4.14 20.12 -11.39
C ASP A 12 4.89 18.85 -10.88
N PRO A 13 6.23 18.86 -10.82
CA PRO A 13 7.02 17.72 -10.36
C PRO A 13 6.61 17.19 -8.98
N ASN A 14 6.04 18.04 -8.11
CA ASN A 14 5.56 17.62 -6.80
C ASN A 14 4.38 16.65 -6.87
N PHE A 15 3.61 16.67 -7.96
CA PHE A 15 2.48 15.76 -8.15
C PHE A 15 2.88 14.40 -8.74
N VAL A 16 4.06 14.27 -9.31
CA VAL A 16 4.49 13.01 -9.97
C VAL A 16 4.42 11.85 -8.98
N GLY A 17 5.01 12.01 -7.79
CA GLY A 17 4.96 10.98 -6.75
C GLY A 17 3.54 10.74 -6.21
N MET A 18 2.68 11.76 -6.17
CA MET A 18 1.29 11.60 -5.72
C MET A 18 0.48 10.79 -6.74
N ILE A 19 0.65 11.09 -8.03
CA ILE A 19 0.00 10.39 -9.14
C ILE A 19 0.46 8.93 -9.19
N ASP A 20 1.76 8.67 -9.04
CA ASP A 20 2.30 7.31 -9.01
C ASP A 20 1.65 6.48 -7.90
N GLN A 21 1.45 7.05 -6.71
CA GLN A 21 0.80 6.32 -5.63
C GLN A 21 -0.64 5.94 -5.99
N VAL A 22 -1.40 6.85 -6.63
CA VAL A 22 -2.78 6.58 -7.10
C VAL A 22 -2.79 5.53 -8.22
N VAL A 23 -1.89 5.60 -9.19
CA VAL A 23 -1.81 4.62 -10.28
C VAL A 23 -1.43 3.25 -9.74
N CYS A 24 -0.40 3.17 -8.89
CA CYS A 24 0.05 1.92 -8.28
C CYS A 24 -1.02 1.28 -7.37
N SER A 25 -1.84 2.09 -6.67
CA SER A 25 -2.88 1.55 -5.80
C SER A 25 -4.00 0.84 -6.57
N ARG A 26 -4.16 1.13 -7.87
CA ARG A 26 -5.17 0.50 -8.73
C ARG A 26 -4.65 -0.71 -9.51
N GLY A 27 -3.35 -0.99 -9.46
CA GLY A 27 -2.76 -2.16 -10.12
C GLY A 27 -3.30 -3.49 -9.60
N ARG A 28 -3.39 -4.51 -10.45
CA ARG A 28 -3.86 -5.85 -10.03
C ARG A 28 -2.98 -6.45 -8.91
N VAL A 29 -1.66 -6.32 -9.06
CA VAL A 29 -0.65 -6.76 -8.09
C VAL A 29 0.30 -5.59 -7.86
N PHE A 30 0.74 -5.40 -6.62
CA PHE A 30 1.74 -4.39 -6.27
C PHE A 30 2.94 -5.05 -5.58
N VAL A 31 4.14 -4.60 -5.92
CA VAL A 31 5.40 -4.98 -5.24
C VAL A 31 6.06 -3.70 -4.76
N GLY A 32 6.14 -3.51 -3.45
CA GLY A 32 6.72 -2.34 -2.81
C GLY A 32 8.06 -2.62 -2.13
N THR A 33 8.54 -1.63 -1.38
CA THR A 33 9.78 -1.68 -0.59
C THR A 33 9.46 -1.64 0.91
N TYR A 34 10.01 -2.58 1.69
CA TYR A 34 9.70 -2.79 3.12
C TYR A 34 10.12 -1.66 4.08
N PHE A 35 10.87 -0.65 3.64
CA PHE A 35 11.24 0.52 4.46
C PHE A 35 10.86 1.82 3.75
N SER A 36 9.69 1.82 3.10
CA SER A 36 9.23 2.92 2.27
C SER A 36 7.84 3.35 2.70
N SER A 37 7.75 4.53 3.32
CA SER A 37 6.46 5.17 3.63
C SER A 37 5.62 5.39 2.37
N PHE A 38 6.26 5.63 1.22
CA PHE A 38 5.62 5.70 -0.09
C PHE A 38 4.94 4.38 -0.49
N SER A 39 5.65 3.25 -0.36
CA SER A 39 5.08 1.92 -0.62
C SER A 39 4.01 1.55 0.40
N ALA A 40 4.18 1.96 1.66
CA ALA A 40 3.21 1.73 2.71
C ALA A 40 1.89 2.45 2.42
N TYR A 41 1.95 3.73 2.04
CA TYR A 41 0.77 4.50 1.67
C TYR A 41 0.03 3.92 0.46
N ILE A 42 0.75 3.44 -0.56
CA ILE A 42 0.14 2.69 -1.67
C ILE A 42 -0.61 1.46 -1.14
N GLY A 43 0.00 0.68 -0.25
CA GLY A 43 -0.63 -0.48 0.39
C GLY A 43 -1.94 -0.13 1.09
N ARG A 44 -1.95 0.97 1.85
CA ARG A 44 -3.14 1.46 2.53
C ARG A 44 -4.26 1.85 1.56
N MET A 45 -3.92 2.60 0.51
CA MET A 45 -4.90 2.98 -0.51
C MET A 45 -5.48 1.76 -1.24
N ARG A 46 -4.66 0.70 -1.47
CA ARG A 46 -5.15 -0.57 -2.00
C ARG A 46 -6.19 -1.20 -1.06
N GLY A 47 -5.92 -1.16 0.24
CA GLY A 47 -6.85 -1.59 1.29
C GLY A 47 -8.17 -0.83 1.26
N TYR A 48 -8.13 0.50 1.17
CA TYR A 48 -9.33 1.35 1.04
C TYR A 48 -10.17 1.04 -0.21
N HIS A 49 -9.53 0.54 -1.25
CA HIS A 49 -10.22 0.09 -2.46
C HIS A 49 -10.75 -1.35 -2.38
N GLY A 50 -10.67 -2.00 -1.22
CA GLY A 50 -11.08 -3.40 -1.03
C GLY A 50 -10.18 -4.39 -1.78
N THR A 51 -8.96 -3.98 -2.16
CA THR A 51 -8.03 -4.90 -2.83
C THR A 51 -7.43 -5.82 -1.78
N SER A 52 -7.44 -7.13 -2.05
CA SER A 52 -6.85 -8.10 -1.14
C SER A 52 -5.36 -7.80 -0.89
N ASN A 53 -4.99 -7.80 0.39
CA ASN A 53 -3.62 -7.74 0.88
C ASN A 53 -2.73 -8.86 0.33
N LYS A 54 -3.31 -10.02 -0.04
CA LYS A 54 -2.60 -11.15 -0.68
C LYS A 54 -2.07 -10.80 -2.09
N LEU A 55 -2.41 -9.61 -2.60
CA LEU A 55 -1.93 -9.04 -3.87
C LEU A 55 -0.90 -7.92 -3.67
N MET A 56 -0.35 -7.78 -2.46
CA MET A 56 0.71 -6.83 -2.12
C MET A 56 1.93 -7.56 -1.58
N PHE A 57 3.04 -7.41 -2.28
CA PHE A 57 4.32 -8.01 -1.90
C PHE A 57 5.36 -6.95 -1.57
N TYR A 58 6.40 -7.36 -0.86
CA TYR A 58 7.65 -6.61 -0.76
C TYR A 58 8.74 -7.25 -1.61
N GLY A 59 9.62 -6.42 -2.19
CA GLY A 59 10.77 -6.89 -2.96
C GLY A 59 11.82 -7.62 -2.11
N GLN A 60 11.87 -7.33 -0.80
CA GLN A 60 12.71 -8.03 0.17
C GLN A 60 12.19 -9.47 0.38
N ARG A 61 13.01 -10.47 0.05
CA ARG A 61 12.58 -11.89 0.03
C ARG A 61 12.12 -12.40 1.39
N ASP A 62 12.82 -12.01 2.45
CA ASP A 62 12.55 -12.33 3.85
C ASP A 62 11.27 -11.65 4.37
N ARG A 63 10.82 -10.59 3.71
CA ARG A 63 9.62 -9.81 4.07
C ARG A 63 8.52 -9.87 3.03
N LYS A 64 8.66 -10.73 2.01
CA LYS A 64 7.83 -10.72 0.80
C LYS A 64 6.34 -10.74 1.10
N TYR A 65 5.94 -11.53 2.10
CA TYR A 65 4.53 -11.79 2.45
C TYR A 65 4.09 -11.06 3.71
N GLU A 66 4.82 -10.03 4.16
CA GLU A 66 4.50 -9.42 5.47
C GLU A 66 3.05 -8.89 5.50
N THR A 67 2.53 -8.28 4.43
CA THR A 67 1.13 -7.80 4.44
C THR A 67 0.08 -8.91 4.31
N HIS A 68 0.49 -10.17 4.04
CA HIS A 68 -0.42 -11.30 3.82
C HIS A 68 -0.98 -11.91 5.11
N THR A 69 -0.54 -11.43 6.26
CA THR A 69 -0.96 -11.86 7.60
C THR A 69 -1.31 -10.64 8.42
N TRP A 70 -2.30 -10.77 9.30
CA TRP A 70 -2.59 -9.74 10.28
C TRP A 70 -1.59 -9.81 11.44
N PHE A 71 -1.21 -8.65 11.96
CA PHE A 71 -0.53 -8.52 13.24
C PHE A 71 -0.88 -7.17 13.84
N TYR A 72 -0.98 -7.16 15.16
CA TYR A 72 -1.09 -5.91 15.89
C TYR A 72 0.16 -5.06 15.63
N PRO A 73 0.00 -3.75 15.37
CA PRO A 73 1.14 -2.87 15.13
C PRO A 73 2.19 -2.92 16.23
N HIS A 74 3.45 -3.12 15.84
CA HIS A 74 4.57 -3.15 16.77
C HIS A 74 5.74 -2.33 16.22
N SER A 75 6.86 -2.32 16.95
CA SER A 75 8.05 -1.51 16.63
C SER A 75 8.40 -1.52 15.13
N SER A 76 8.85 -0.35 14.64
CA SER A 76 9.02 -0.06 13.19
C SER A 76 7.72 0.28 12.45
N TYR A 77 6.89 1.16 13.03
CA TYR A 77 5.63 1.65 12.43
C TYR A 77 5.77 2.29 11.05
N SER A 78 6.94 2.85 10.71
CA SER A 78 7.19 3.54 9.44
C SER A 78 7.82 2.65 8.36
N ALA A 79 8.25 1.43 8.71
CA ALA A 79 8.90 0.55 7.76
C ALA A 79 7.90 0.07 6.71
N ARG A 80 6.83 -0.54 7.20
CA ARG A 80 5.82 -1.26 6.42
C ARG A 80 4.43 -0.75 6.74
N GLU A 81 3.48 -1.29 6.01
CA GLU A 81 2.07 -1.04 6.25
C GLU A 81 1.44 -2.21 7.02
N TYR A 82 0.42 -1.91 7.85
CA TYR A 82 -0.22 -2.85 8.75
C TYR A 82 -1.69 -2.99 8.34
N PRO A 83 -2.23 -4.21 8.15
CA PRO A 83 -3.61 -4.36 7.71
C PRO A 83 -4.69 -3.77 8.60
N THR A 84 -4.37 -3.49 9.87
CA THR A 84 -5.24 -2.70 10.76
C THR A 84 -5.59 -1.32 10.18
N GLY A 85 -4.75 -0.76 9.31
CA GLY A 85 -4.96 0.56 8.71
C GLY A 85 -6.08 0.63 7.67
N TRP A 86 -6.72 -0.50 7.31
CA TRP A 86 -7.87 -0.52 6.39
C TRP A 86 -8.90 -1.60 6.71
N ASN A 87 -8.53 -2.67 7.42
CA ASN A 87 -9.48 -3.69 7.83
C ASN A 87 -10.32 -3.19 9.01
N GLY A 88 -11.65 -3.19 8.85
CA GLY A 88 -12.55 -2.80 9.93
C GLY A 88 -12.39 -1.34 10.38
N ILE A 89 -11.91 -0.46 9.50
CA ILE A 89 -11.60 0.94 9.84
C ILE A 89 -12.82 1.72 10.36
N ASP A 90 -14.02 1.36 9.90
CA ASP A 90 -15.30 1.94 10.32
C ASP A 90 -15.96 1.16 11.48
N GLY A 91 -15.30 0.14 12.01
CA GLY A 91 -15.83 -0.72 13.07
C GLY A 91 -15.58 -0.15 14.46
N ASP A 92 -16.53 -0.41 15.38
CA ASP A 92 -16.40 -0.06 16.80
C ASP A 92 -15.47 -1.01 17.59
N THR A 93 -15.01 -2.08 16.95
CA THR A 93 -14.16 -3.12 17.54
C THR A 93 -12.83 -3.18 16.81
N GLU A 94 -11.74 -3.28 17.59
CA GLU A 94 -10.41 -3.46 17.03
C GLU A 94 -10.33 -4.79 16.26
N PRO A 95 -9.85 -4.78 15.00
CA PRO A 95 -9.68 -6.00 14.23
C PRO A 95 -8.64 -6.91 14.88
N SER A 96 -8.85 -8.20 14.73
CA SER A 96 -7.96 -9.25 15.21
C SER A 96 -7.57 -10.21 14.10
N GLU A 97 -6.68 -11.16 14.38
CA GLU A 97 -6.27 -12.18 13.41
C GLU A 97 -7.47 -13.01 12.90
N VAL A 98 -8.50 -13.22 13.71
CA VAL A 98 -9.71 -13.97 13.29
C VAL A 98 -10.60 -13.16 12.34
N ASP A 99 -10.47 -11.84 12.33
CA ASP A 99 -11.21 -10.94 11.43
C ASP A 99 -10.50 -10.79 10.07
N PHE A 100 -9.37 -11.48 9.90
CA PHE A 100 -8.55 -11.44 8.72
C PHE A 100 -8.96 -12.53 7.71
N PHE A 101 -9.52 -12.11 6.58
CA PHE A 101 -10.06 -12.95 5.50
C PHE A 101 -9.22 -14.18 5.05
#